data_AF-A0A3S2EML5-F1
#
_entry.id   AF-A0A3S2EML5-F1
#
_cell.length_a   1.000
_cell.length_b   1.000
_cell.length_c   1.000
_cell.angle_alpha   90.00
_cell.angle_beta   90.00
_cell.angle_gamma   90.00
#
_symmetry.space_group_name_H-M   'P 1'
#
loop_
_entity.id
_entity.type
_entity.pdbx_description
1 polymer ?
#
loop_
_entity_poly.entity_id
_entity_poly.type
_entity_poly.pdbx_seq_one_letter_code
_entity_poly.pdbx_strand_id
1 'polypeptide(L)'
;MQTVLDGKSLITAEMLAGTLPRGKIEHHGEAFETARAELALILHATQQQVEQDKNPAEIVGRLLSFLNGLHSKVHPDVWHALIPVAQNHPILKYFLEDPLTHWSFTKPRGYSGDAQLLDYIYCDPHVAESVANASEVGKALYSHTQNVPSCVAARERRDLLTRYVDEIAAKNGPETEVLAIAAGHLREANRSVALTEGRLKRWVALDQDPQSVGLISRDFQGTAVEAIDG
;
A
#
# COMPACT_ATOMS: atom_id res chain seq x y z
N MET A 1 2.96 29.52 -7.05
CA MET A 1 1.90 28.78 -6.34
C MET A 1 2.54 28.27 -5.06
N GLN A 2 2.07 28.72 -3.90
CA GLN A 2 2.62 28.33 -2.60
C GLN A 2 2.32 26.84 -2.38
N THR A 3 3.35 26.02 -2.26
CA THR A 3 3.25 24.63 -1.80
C THR A 3 2.72 24.67 -0.38
N VAL A 4 1.44 24.32 -0.22
CA VAL A 4 0.84 24.13 1.10
C VAL A 4 1.33 22.78 1.60
N LEU A 5 2.24 22.79 2.57
CA LEU A 5 2.58 21.61 3.34
C LEU A 5 1.34 21.25 4.17
N ASP A 6 0.81 20.04 4.00
CA ASP A 6 -0.42 19.55 4.66
C ASP A 6 -0.21 19.18 6.14
N GLY A 7 0.99 19.44 6.67
CA GLY A 7 1.39 19.09 8.02
C GLY A 7 1.57 17.59 8.26
N LYS A 8 1.60 16.76 7.19
CA LYS A 8 1.70 15.30 7.31
C LYS A 8 2.93 14.70 6.61
N SER A 9 3.64 15.46 5.78
CA SER A 9 4.86 14.99 5.12
C SER A 9 5.73 16.13 4.60
N LEU A 10 7.06 15.99 4.76
CA LEU A 10 8.06 16.93 4.24
C LEU A 10 8.42 16.66 2.76
N ILE A 11 7.91 15.57 2.17
CA ILE A 11 8.12 15.20 0.76
C ILE A 11 6.77 15.08 0.07
N THR A 12 6.38 16.08 -0.71
CA THR A 12 5.11 16.04 -1.45
C THR A 12 5.22 15.19 -2.73
N ALA A 13 4.08 14.69 -3.21
CA ALA A 13 4.02 13.99 -4.50
C ALA A 13 4.51 14.89 -5.66
N GLU A 14 4.34 16.21 -5.54
CA GLU A 14 4.86 17.21 -6.48
C GLU A 14 6.39 17.29 -6.46
N MET A 15 7.03 17.17 -5.28
CA MET A 15 8.50 17.15 -5.18
C MET A 15 9.09 15.89 -5.85
N LEU A 16 8.45 14.73 -5.69
CA LEU A 16 8.86 13.50 -6.38
C LEU A 16 8.62 13.59 -7.90
N ALA A 17 7.47 14.13 -8.31
CA ALA A 17 7.15 14.35 -9.73
C ALA A 17 8.10 15.35 -10.41
N GLY A 18 8.65 16.31 -9.66
CA GLY A 18 9.65 17.27 -10.14
C GLY A 18 11.05 16.67 -10.34
N THR A 19 11.35 15.53 -9.73
CA THR A 19 12.65 14.83 -9.87
C THR A 19 12.70 13.80 -10.99
N LEU A 20 11.56 13.42 -11.55
CA LEU A 20 11.51 12.58 -12.74
C LEU A 20 11.88 13.43 -13.96
N PRO A 21 12.83 13.01 -14.81
CA PRO A 21 13.15 13.74 -16.02
C PRO A 21 11.88 13.82 -16.88
N ARG A 22 11.30 15.02 -16.99
CA ARG A 22 10.29 15.31 -18.02
C ARG A 22 11.00 15.13 -19.36
N GLY A 23 10.82 13.95 -19.95
CA GLY A 23 11.15 13.71 -21.34
C GLY A 23 10.56 14.83 -22.20
N LYS A 24 11.25 15.18 -23.28
CA LYS A 24 10.65 16.05 -24.31
C LYS A 24 9.27 15.48 -24.64
N ILE A 25 8.29 16.37 -24.84
CA ILE A 25 6.94 15.99 -25.28
C ILE A 25 7.10 15.27 -26.63
N GLU A 26 7.23 13.95 -26.59
CA GLU A 26 7.15 13.13 -27.78
C GLU A 26 5.67 13.10 -28.18
N HIS A 27 5.41 13.39 -29.45
CA HIS A 27 4.06 13.33 -30.03
C HIS A 27 3.64 11.85 -30.15
N HIS A 28 3.36 11.19 -29.04
CA HIS A 28 2.82 9.83 -29.00
C HIS A 28 1.33 9.78 -29.40
N GLY A 29 0.84 10.69 -30.26
CA GLY A 29 -0.59 10.80 -30.57
C GLY A 29 -1.19 9.49 -31.06
N GLU A 30 -0.57 8.87 -32.07
CA GLU A 30 -1.03 7.59 -32.62
C GLU A 30 -0.86 6.42 -31.63
N ALA A 31 0.25 6.40 -30.89
CA ALA A 31 0.51 5.37 -29.87
C ALA A 31 -0.47 5.46 -28.70
N PHE A 32 -0.80 6.68 -28.26
CA PHE A 32 -1.82 6.94 -27.25
C PHE A 32 -3.19 6.51 -27.73
N GLU A 33 -3.58 6.87 -28.96
CA GLU A 33 -4.88 6.47 -29.51
C GLU A 33 -5.03 4.95 -29.63
N THR A 34 -3.98 4.27 -30.09
CA THR A 34 -3.94 2.80 -30.14
C THR A 34 -4.07 2.19 -28.74
N ALA A 35 -3.28 2.67 -27.79
CA ALA A 35 -3.31 2.16 -26.42
C ALA A 35 -4.61 2.51 -25.68
N ARG A 36 -5.23 3.65 -25.99
CA ARG A 36 -6.54 4.06 -25.49
C ARG A 36 -7.64 3.13 -26.00
N ALA A 37 -7.58 2.72 -27.27
CA ALA A 37 -8.50 1.74 -27.82
C ALA A 37 -8.33 0.36 -27.17
N GLU A 38 -7.08 -0.11 -26.98
CA GLU A 38 -6.79 -1.37 -26.28
C GLU A 38 -7.31 -1.32 -24.83
N LEU A 39 -7.05 -0.23 -24.10
CA LEU A 39 -7.57 -0.01 -22.76
C LEU A 39 -9.11 -0.05 -22.73
N ALA A 40 -9.78 0.62 -23.67
CA ALA A 40 -11.24 0.62 -23.74
C ALA A 40 -11.81 -0.79 -23.92
N LEU A 41 -11.18 -1.63 -24.75
CA LEU A 41 -11.56 -3.04 -24.91
C LEU A 41 -11.35 -3.85 -23.63
N ILE A 42 -10.23 -3.64 -22.94
CA ILE A 42 -9.94 -4.30 -21.65
C ILE A 42 -11.02 -3.94 -20.63
N LEU A 43 -11.32 -2.64 -20.45
CA LEU A 43 -12.29 -2.17 -19.47
C LEU A 43 -13.72 -2.62 -19.81
N HIS A 44 -14.09 -2.63 -21.09
CA HIS A 44 -15.38 -3.15 -21.54
C HIS A 44 -15.53 -4.65 -21.28
N ALA A 45 -14.50 -5.45 -21.60
CA ALA A 45 -14.50 -6.88 -21.31
C ALA A 45 -14.55 -7.17 -19.80
N THR A 46 -13.90 -6.35 -18.97
CA THR A 46 -14.02 -6.44 -17.50
C THR A 46 -15.44 -6.12 -17.04
N GLN A 47 -16.07 -5.07 -17.58
CA GLN A 47 -17.45 -4.73 -17.24
C GLN A 47 -18.43 -5.85 -17.60
N GLN A 48 -18.28 -6.46 -18.77
CA GLN A 48 -19.10 -7.62 -19.16
C GLN A 48 -18.93 -8.81 -18.19
N GLN A 49 -17.74 -9.00 -17.61
CA GLN A 49 -17.53 -10.07 -16.63
C GLN A 49 -18.22 -9.78 -15.30
N VAL A 50 -18.27 -8.50 -14.89
CA VAL A 50 -19.05 -8.06 -13.72
C VAL A 50 -20.54 -8.25 -13.98
N GLU A 51 -21.05 -7.85 -15.15
CA GLU A 51 -22.46 -8.02 -15.54
C GLU A 51 -22.89 -9.50 -15.67
N GLN A 52 -21.92 -10.40 -15.90
CA GLN A 52 -22.13 -11.85 -15.93
C GLN A 52 -21.96 -12.52 -14.56
N ASP A 53 -21.84 -11.74 -13.47
CA ASP A 53 -21.65 -12.23 -12.10
C ASP A 53 -20.49 -13.24 -11.97
N LYS A 54 -19.39 -13.02 -12.72
CA LYS A 54 -18.21 -13.89 -12.60
C LYS A 54 -17.54 -13.73 -11.26
N ASN A 55 -16.75 -14.74 -10.89
CA ASN A 55 -15.99 -14.72 -9.65
C ASN A 55 -15.07 -13.47 -9.58
N PRO A 56 -15.14 -12.65 -8.52
CA PRO A 56 -14.33 -11.43 -8.40
C PRO A 56 -12.81 -11.64 -8.51
N ALA A 57 -12.29 -12.77 -8.03
CA ALA A 57 -10.87 -13.10 -8.15
C ALA A 57 -10.47 -13.35 -9.62
N GLU A 58 -11.33 -13.99 -10.41
CA GLU A 58 -11.09 -14.18 -11.85
C GLU A 58 -11.13 -12.85 -12.60
N ILE A 59 -12.06 -11.96 -12.25
CA ILE A 59 -12.18 -10.63 -12.84
C ILE A 59 -10.92 -9.81 -12.57
N VAL A 60 -10.47 -9.75 -11.32
CA VAL A 60 -9.25 -9.02 -10.93
C VAL A 60 -8.02 -9.62 -11.59
N GLY A 61 -7.84 -10.94 -11.52
CA GLY A 61 -6.67 -11.61 -12.10
C GLY A 61 -6.54 -11.37 -13.61
N ARG A 62 -7.66 -11.43 -14.34
CA ARG A 62 -7.68 -11.13 -15.79
C ARG A 62 -7.39 -9.67 -16.07
N LEU A 63 -8.04 -8.74 -15.37
CA LEU A 63 -7.80 -7.31 -15.54
C LEU A 63 -6.33 -6.97 -15.30
N LEU A 64 -5.75 -7.44 -14.19
CA LEU A 64 -4.34 -7.19 -13.85
C LEU A 64 -3.39 -7.74 -14.93
N SER A 65 -3.67 -8.94 -15.45
CA SER A 65 -2.89 -9.52 -16.54
C SER A 65 -2.92 -8.65 -17.80
N PHE A 66 -4.11 -8.19 -18.21
CA PHE A 66 -4.25 -7.32 -19.38
C PHE A 66 -3.62 -5.94 -19.18
N LEU A 67 -3.81 -5.32 -18.01
CA LEU A 67 -3.20 -4.03 -17.70
C LEU A 67 -1.68 -4.13 -17.64
N ASN A 68 -1.12 -5.18 -17.05
CA ASN A 68 0.33 -5.42 -17.07
C ASN A 68 0.85 -5.65 -18.48
N GLY A 69 0.10 -6.39 -19.30
CA GLY A 69 0.40 -6.59 -20.71
C GLY A 69 0.38 -5.30 -21.52
N LEU A 70 -0.52 -4.37 -21.22
CA LEU A 70 -0.55 -3.05 -21.85
C LEU A 70 0.61 -2.18 -21.35
N HIS A 71 0.80 -2.10 -20.04
CA HIS A 71 1.85 -1.32 -19.39
C HIS A 71 3.25 -1.68 -19.88
N SER A 72 3.54 -2.97 -20.13
CA SER A 72 4.84 -3.41 -20.61
C SER A 72 5.14 -3.06 -22.08
N LYS A 73 4.12 -2.75 -22.87
CA LYS A 73 4.24 -2.43 -24.31
C LYS A 73 4.36 -0.94 -24.58
N VAL A 74 3.75 -0.09 -23.76
CA VAL A 74 3.61 1.34 -24.03
C VAL A 74 4.74 2.16 -23.40
N HIS A 75 5.05 3.31 -23.99
CA HIS A 75 5.97 4.26 -23.38
C HIS A 75 5.41 4.78 -22.03
N PRO A 76 6.25 5.05 -21.00
CA PRO A 76 5.78 5.55 -19.71
C PRO A 76 4.87 6.78 -19.81
N ASP A 77 5.15 7.73 -20.71
CA ASP A 77 4.31 8.93 -20.88
C ASP A 77 2.91 8.59 -21.42
N VAL A 78 2.82 7.59 -22.30
CA VAL A 78 1.54 7.06 -22.79
C VAL A 78 0.78 6.39 -21.65
N TRP A 79 1.45 5.55 -20.85
CA TRP A 79 0.83 4.93 -19.67
C TRP A 79 0.27 5.97 -18.71
N HIS A 80 1.06 7.00 -18.36
CA HIS A 80 0.60 8.08 -17.48
C HIS A 80 -0.61 8.82 -18.06
N ALA A 81 -0.65 9.04 -19.39
CA ALA A 81 -1.80 9.66 -20.06
C ALA A 81 -3.06 8.76 -20.06
N LEU A 82 -2.91 7.43 -19.96
CA LEU A 82 -4.03 6.49 -19.87
C LEU A 82 -4.65 6.38 -18.47
N ILE A 83 -3.90 6.68 -17.41
CA ILE A 83 -4.40 6.63 -16.02
C ILE A 83 -5.74 7.38 -15.85
N PRO A 84 -5.89 8.66 -16.24
CA PRO A 84 -7.16 9.37 -16.10
C PRO A 84 -8.27 8.75 -16.97
N VAL A 85 -7.96 8.10 -18.10
CA VAL A 85 -8.96 7.40 -18.91
C VAL A 85 -9.53 6.22 -18.14
N ALA A 86 -8.67 5.39 -17.53
CA ALA A 86 -9.11 4.27 -16.70
C ALA A 86 -9.88 4.73 -15.46
N GLN A 87 -9.41 5.79 -14.79
CA GLN A 87 -10.04 6.32 -13.57
C GLN A 87 -11.42 6.94 -13.81
N ASN A 88 -11.69 7.45 -15.01
CA ASN A 88 -13.02 7.96 -15.37
C ASN A 88 -13.99 6.87 -15.85
N HIS A 89 -13.54 5.61 -15.97
CA HIS A 89 -14.40 4.52 -16.41
C HIS A 89 -15.36 4.06 -15.29
N PRO A 90 -16.64 3.76 -15.57
CA PRO A 90 -17.62 3.35 -14.55
C PRO A 90 -17.21 2.13 -13.72
N ILE A 91 -16.43 1.22 -14.30
CA ILE A 91 -15.92 0.01 -13.64
C ILE A 91 -15.08 0.31 -12.40
N LEU A 92 -14.52 1.52 -12.27
CA LEU A 92 -13.78 1.92 -11.08
C LEU A 92 -14.65 1.76 -9.82
N LYS A 93 -15.95 2.05 -9.90
CA LYS A 93 -16.88 1.94 -8.76
C LYS A 93 -16.89 0.53 -8.17
N TYR A 94 -16.87 -0.50 -9.02
CA TYR A 94 -16.83 -1.90 -8.60
C TYR A 94 -15.53 -2.23 -7.86
N PHE A 95 -14.37 -1.79 -8.38
CA PHE A 95 -13.09 -2.04 -7.71
C PHE A 95 -12.90 -1.22 -6.44
N LEU A 96 -13.55 -0.06 -6.32
CA LEU A 96 -13.54 0.74 -5.08
C LEU A 96 -14.41 0.17 -3.97
N GLU A 97 -15.12 -0.94 -4.20
CA GLU A 97 -15.74 -1.71 -3.13
C GLU A 97 -14.70 -2.51 -2.32
N ASP A 98 -13.55 -2.85 -2.92
CA ASP A 98 -12.43 -3.46 -2.20
C ASP A 98 -11.81 -2.45 -1.22
N PRO A 99 -11.84 -2.69 0.11
CA PRO A 99 -11.29 -1.78 1.11
C PRO A 99 -9.81 -1.44 0.90
N LEU A 100 -8.98 -2.38 0.42
CA LEU A 100 -7.56 -2.12 0.16
C LEU A 100 -7.37 -1.18 -1.03
N THR A 101 -8.12 -1.42 -2.11
CA THR A 101 -8.12 -0.58 -3.30
C THR A 101 -8.71 0.80 -3.00
N HIS A 102 -9.80 0.84 -2.24
CA HIS A 102 -10.45 2.06 -1.79
C HIS A 102 -9.48 2.95 -1.01
N TRP A 103 -8.83 2.40 0.02
CA TRP A 103 -7.82 3.13 0.79
C TRP A 103 -6.69 3.65 -0.09
N SER A 104 -6.15 2.80 -0.96
CA SER A 104 -5.09 3.18 -1.91
C SER A 104 -5.49 4.33 -2.84
N PHE A 105 -6.79 4.43 -3.15
CA PHE A 105 -7.34 5.48 -4.00
C PHE A 105 -7.56 6.79 -3.24
N THR A 106 -8.22 6.73 -2.08
CA THR A 106 -8.69 7.91 -1.32
C THR A 106 -7.67 8.50 -0.36
N LYS A 107 -6.57 7.78 -0.07
CA LYS A 107 -5.55 8.26 0.87
C LYS A 107 -5.02 9.66 0.49
N PRO A 108 -4.64 10.48 1.50
CA PRO A 108 -4.00 11.77 1.25
C PRO A 108 -2.74 11.62 0.36
N ARG A 109 -2.64 12.46 -0.67
CA ARG A 109 -1.48 12.49 -1.58
C ARG A 109 -0.36 13.32 -0.95
N GLY A 110 0.89 12.91 -1.17
CA GLY A 110 2.07 13.60 -0.63
C GLY A 110 2.54 13.09 0.73
N TYR A 111 1.88 12.08 1.28
CA TYR A 111 2.31 11.39 2.50
C TYR A 111 3.38 10.33 2.17
N SER A 112 4.61 10.47 2.72
CA SER A 112 5.71 9.52 2.48
C SER A 112 5.62 8.34 3.44
N GLY A 113 5.36 7.15 2.92
CA GLY A 113 4.96 5.97 3.70
C GLY A 113 3.44 5.81 3.70
N ASP A 114 2.95 4.60 3.90
CA ASP A 114 1.50 4.34 4.04
C ASP A 114 1.30 3.16 4.96
N ALA A 115 1.50 3.42 6.25
CA ALA A 115 1.41 2.40 7.28
C ALA A 115 0.00 1.79 7.36
N GLN A 116 -1.05 2.57 7.07
CA GLN A 116 -2.41 2.08 7.03
C GLN A 116 -2.69 1.17 5.82
N LEU A 117 -2.10 1.42 4.64
CA LEU A 117 -2.15 0.47 3.53
C LEU A 117 -1.46 -0.83 3.92
N LEU A 118 -0.34 -0.77 4.64
CA LEU A 118 0.30 -1.95 5.17
C LEU A 118 -0.61 -2.69 6.15
N ASP A 119 -1.45 -2.03 6.94
CA ASP A 119 -2.43 -2.72 7.80
C ASP A 119 -3.44 -3.54 6.99
N TYR A 120 -3.94 -3.04 5.86
CA TYR A 120 -4.73 -3.84 4.92
C TYR A 120 -3.92 -5.00 4.34
N ILE A 121 -2.69 -4.76 3.92
CA ILE A 121 -1.83 -5.83 3.38
C ILE A 121 -1.50 -6.88 4.46
N TYR A 122 -1.36 -6.48 5.71
CA TYR A 122 -1.03 -7.35 6.83
C TYR A 122 -2.23 -8.05 7.44
N CYS A 123 -3.43 -7.68 7.00
CA CYS A 123 -4.71 -8.10 7.57
C CYS A 123 -4.76 -7.79 9.07
N ASP A 124 -4.26 -6.61 9.45
CA ASP A 124 -4.09 -6.20 10.84
C ASP A 124 -5.47 -5.94 11.50
N PRO A 125 -5.65 -6.27 12.79
CA PRO A 125 -6.90 -6.00 13.51
C PRO A 125 -7.40 -4.55 13.41
N HIS A 126 -6.51 -3.57 13.24
CA HIS A 126 -6.88 -2.15 13.11
C HIS A 126 -7.76 -1.84 11.90
N VAL A 127 -7.70 -2.66 10.84
CA VAL A 127 -8.54 -2.48 9.64
C VAL A 127 -9.71 -3.47 9.59
N ALA A 128 -9.84 -4.35 10.60
CA ALA A 128 -10.85 -5.41 10.59
C ALA A 128 -12.28 -4.87 10.52
N GLU A 129 -12.58 -3.77 11.23
CA GLU A 129 -13.89 -3.13 11.17
C GLU A 129 -14.17 -2.55 9.77
N SER A 130 -13.19 -1.87 9.17
CA SER A 130 -13.30 -1.34 7.80
C SER A 130 -13.60 -2.45 6.79
N VAL A 131 -12.88 -3.57 6.89
CA VAL A 131 -13.10 -4.74 6.04
C VAL A 131 -14.46 -5.39 6.31
N ALA A 132 -14.88 -5.51 7.56
CA ALA A 132 -16.16 -6.09 7.93
C ALA A 132 -17.34 -5.26 7.39
N ASN A 133 -17.19 -3.93 7.34
CA ASN A 133 -18.17 -2.99 6.82
C ASN A 133 -18.18 -2.89 5.29
N ALA A 134 -17.23 -3.50 4.58
CA ALA A 134 -17.26 -3.56 3.12
C ALA A 134 -18.46 -4.38 2.61
N SER A 135 -18.86 -4.13 1.36
CA SER A 135 -19.89 -4.93 0.69
C SER A 135 -19.43 -6.39 0.51
N GLU A 136 -20.36 -7.30 0.21
CA GLU A 136 -20.00 -8.69 -0.08
C GLU A 136 -19.07 -8.82 -1.30
N VAL A 137 -19.28 -7.98 -2.32
CA VAL A 137 -18.37 -7.84 -3.46
C VAL A 137 -17.00 -7.32 -3.00
N GLY A 138 -16.99 -6.28 -2.16
CA GLY A 138 -15.77 -5.69 -1.60
C GLY A 138 -14.93 -6.69 -0.81
N LYS A 139 -15.58 -7.48 0.07
CA LYS A 139 -14.92 -8.58 0.80
C LYS A 139 -14.39 -9.66 -0.15
N ALA A 140 -15.17 -10.02 -1.17
CA ALA A 140 -14.75 -11.01 -2.16
C ALA A 140 -13.52 -10.52 -2.96
N LEU A 141 -13.52 -9.26 -3.40
CA LEU A 141 -12.36 -8.63 -4.04
C LEU A 141 -11.15 -8.60 -3.09
N TYR A 142 -11.34 -8.14 -1.85
CA TYR A 142 -10.28 -8.05 -0.86
C TYR A 142 -9.65 -9.41 -0.54
N SER A 143 -10.46 -10.48 -0.50
CA SER A 143 -9.98 -11.85 -0.30
C SER A 143 -8.92 -12.27 -1.33
N HIS A 144 -9.00 -11.70 -2.54
CA HIS A 144 -8.01 -11.88 -3.59
C HIS A 144 -6.89 -10.83 -3.54
N THR A 145 -7.22 -9.54 -3.47
CA THR A 145 -6.21 -8.46 -3.55
C THR A 145 -5.23 -8.49 -2.38
N GLN A 146 -5.65 -8.88 -1.18
CA GLN A 146 -4.74 -9.07 -0.05
C GLN A 146 -3.76 -10.25 -0.26
N ASN A 147 -4.00 -11.13 -1.22
CA ASN A 147 -3.21 -12.34 -1.45
C ASN A 147 -2.41 -12.31 -2.76
N VAL A 148 -2.33 -11.16 -3.44
CA VAL A 148 -1.44 -11.00 -4.58
C VAL A 148 0.04 -11.11 -4.14
N PRO A 149 0.96 -11.50 -5.03
CA PRO A 149 2.36 -11.76 -4.67
C PRO A 149 3.06 -10.62 -3.92
N SER A 150 2.77 -9.36 -4.26
CA SER A 150 3.35 -8.20 -3.56
C SER A 150 2.87 -8.07 -2.11
N CYS A 151 1.60 -8.37 -1.84
CA CYS A 151 1.05 -8.36 -0.48
C CYS A 151 1.62 -9.50 0.37
N VAL A 152 1.76 -10.69 -0.23
CA VAL A 152 2.44 -11.83 0.41
C VAL A 152 3.89 -11.46 0.75
N ALA A 153 4.65 -10.92 -0.20
CA ALA A 153 6.03 -10.50 0.03
C ALA A 153 6.16 -9.44 1.14
N ALA A 154 5.22 -8.51 1.25
CA ALA A 154 5.20 -7.54 2.33
C ALA A 154 5.00 -8.20 3.71
N ARG A 155 4.10 -9.19 3.83
CA ARG A 155 3.92 -9.98 5.06
C ARG A 155 5.18 -10.79 5.40
N GLU A 156 5.78 -11.45 4.41
CA GLU A 156 7.04 -12.17 4.60
C GLU A 156 8.15 -11.25 5.12
N ARG A 157 8.27 -10.04 4.55
CA ARG A 157 9.24 -9.03 5.02
C ARG A 157 9.01 -8.66 6.48
N ARG A 158 7.75 -8.39 6.90
CA ARG A 158 7.42 -8.12 8.31
C ARG A 158 7.86 -9.27 9.20
N ASP A 159 7.55 -10.50 8.79
CA ASP A 159 7.84 -11.71 9.57
C ASP A 159 9.35 -12.00 9.65
N LEU A 160 10.10 -11.71 8.59
CA LEU A 160 11.56 -11.75 8.59
C LEU A 160 12.15 -10.75 9.59
N LEU A 161 11.65 -9.51 9.62
CA LEU A 161 12.11 -8.48 10.55
C LEU A 161 11.84 -8.89 12.01
N THR A 162 10.64 -9.38 12.32
CA THR A 162 10.31 -9.93 13.64
C THR A 162 11.30 -11.02 14.05
N ARG A 163 11.57 -11.98 13.16
CA ARG A 163 12.48 -13.10 13.46
C ARG A 163 13.89 -12.63 13.76
N TYR A 164 14.41 -11.67 13.00
CA TYR A 164 15.74 -11.12 13.26
C TYR A 164 15.84 -10.45 14.62
N VAL A 165 14.82 -9.71 15.05
CA VAL A 165 14.79 -9.14 16.40
C VAL A 165 14.83 -10.24 17.45
N ASP A 166 13.98 -11.27 17.31
CA ASP A 166 13.91 -12.36 18.29
C ASP A 166 15.21 -13.18 18.37
N GLU A 167 15.82 -13.49 17.22
CA GLU A 167 17.09 -14.22 17.13
C GLU A 167 18.26 -13.43 17.74
N ILE A 168 18.33 -12.12 17.46
CA ILE A 168 19.37 -11.25 18.02
C ILE A 168 19.20 -11.13 19.54
N ALA A 169 17.97 -10.96 20.02
CA ALA A 169 17.68 -10.91 21.45
C ALA A 169 18.05 -12.20 22.17
N ALA A 170 17.78 -13.36 21.55
CA ALA A 170 18.17 -14.67 22.10
C ALA A 170 19.69 -14.83 22.18
N LYS A 171 20.42 -14.30 21.18
CA LYS A 171 21.89 -14.40 21.11
C LYS A 171 22.60 -13.44 22.08
N ASN A 172 22.12 -12.20 22.17
CA ASN A 172 22.81 -11.12 22.89
C ASN A 172 22.33 -10.97 24.33
N GLY A 173 21.13 -11.49 24.66
CA GLY A 173 20.56 -11.41 25.99
C GLY A 173 19.85 -10.08 26.28
N PRO A 174 19.60 -9.78 27.57
CA PRO A 174 18.66 -8.73 27.98
C PRO A 174 19.11 -7.30 27.65
N GLU A 175 20.38 -7.07 27.31
CA GLU A 175 20.91 -5.77 26.89
C GLU A 175 20.65 -5.44 25.40
N THR A 176 19.84 -6.26 24.71
CA THR A 176 19.54 -6.04 23.29
C THR A 176 18.70 -4.79 23.09
N GLU A 177 19.17 -3.90 22.21
CA GLU A 177 18.47 -2.68 21.79
C GLU A 177 18.19 -2.73 20.28
N VAL A 178 17.01 -2.27 19.87
CA VAL A 178 16.56 -2.24 18.47
C VAL A 178 16.25 -0.81 18.05
N LEU A 179 16.63 -0.43 16.83
CA LEU A 179 16.23 0.83 16.20
C LEU A 179 15.54 0.54 14.87
N ALA A 180 14.26 0.87 14.77
CA ALA A 180 13.48 0.87 13.54
C ALA A 180 13.37 2.30 13.01
N ILE A 181 13.76 2.52 11.75
CA ILE A 181 13.72 3.83 11.07
C ILE A 181 12.61 3.77 10.03
N ALA A 182 11.77 4.82 9.95
CA ALA A 182 10.53 4.83 9.18
C ALA A 182 9.65 3.63 9.59
N ALA A 183 9.40 3.54 10.90
CA ALA A 183 8.76 2.41 11.56
C ALA A 183 7.30 2.18 11.12
N GLY A 184 6.62 3.18 10.56
CA GLY A 184 5.19 3.15 10.30
C GLY A 184 4.42 2.78 11.57
N HIS A 185 3.57 1.75 11.51
CA HIS A 185 2.84 1.25 12.68
C HIS A 185 3.59 0.15 13.47
N LEU A 186 4.86 -0.13 13.14
CA LEU A 186 5.71 -1.13 13.82
C LEU A 186 5.06 -2.52 13.96
N ARG A 187 4.39 -3.01 12.91
CA ARG A 187 3.60 -4.26 12.97
C ARG A 187 4.44 -5.52 13.17
N GLU A 188 5.74 -5.48 12.91
CA GLU A 188 6.68 -6.54 13.26
C GLU A 188 6.80 -6.77 14.77
N ALA A 189 6.63 -5.72 15.59
CA ALA A 189 6.72 -5.81 17.04
C ALA A 189 5.53 -6.57 17.65
N ASN A 190 4.34 -6.49 17.04
CA ASN A 190 3.15 -7.26 17.44
C ASN A 190 3.37 -8.78 17.45
N ARG A 191 4.40 -9.26 16.75
CA ARG A 191 4.70 -10.69 16.61
C ARG A 191 6.00 -11.12 17.30
N SER A 192 6.71 -10.18 17.93
CA SER A 192 8.00 -10.46 18.57
C SER A 192 7.80 -11.15 19.92
N VAL A 193 8.37 -12.35 20.04
CA VAL A 193 8.41 -13.09 21.31
C VAL A 193 9.35 -12.37 22.28
N ALA A 194 10.48 -11.82 21.81
CA ALA A 194 11.43 -11.11 22.66
C ALA A 194 10.82 -9.86 23.29
N LEU A 195 10.00 -9.11 22.54
CA LEU A 195 9.27 -7.97 23.10
C LEU A 195 8.22 -8.44 24.11
N THR A 196 7.41 -9.43 23.75
CA THR A 196 6.32 -9.95 24.60
C THR A 196 6.85 -10.48 25.94
N GLU A 197 8.01 -11.13 25.94
CA GLU A 197 8.65 -11.70 27.13
C GLU A 197 9.55 -10.71 27.89
N GLY A 198 9.63 -9.44 27.45
CA GLY A 198 10.47 -8.43 28.10
C GLY A 198 11.97 -8.70 28.00
N ARG A 199 12.42 -9.37 26.93
CA ARG A 199 13.84 -9.71 26.68
C ARG A 199 14.61 -8.61 25.95
N LEU A 200 13.96 -7.52 25.59
CA LEU A 200 14.57 -6.36 24.97
C LEU A 200 14.76 -5.27 26.04
N LYS A 201 15.94 -4.67 26.05
CA LYS A 201 16.19 -3.47 26.85
C LYS A 201 15.40 -2.29 26.32
N ARG A 202 15.38 -2.14 24.99
CA ARG A 202 14.77 -1.00 24.31
C ARG A 202 14.48 -1.31 22.84
N TRP A 203 13.37 -0.79 22.32
CA TRP A 203 13.07 -0.77 20.89
C TRP A 203 12.62 0.62 20.48
N VAL A 204 13.52 1.39 19.87
CA VAL A 204 13.21 2.72 19.35
C VAL A 204 12.53 2.60 18.00
N ALA A 205 11.34 3.17 17.88
CA ALA A 205 10.59 3.30 16.63
C ALA A 205 10.57 4.76 16.19
N LEU A 206 11.45 5.09 15.24
CA LEU A 206 11.60 6.43 14.69
C LEU A 206 10.72 6.57 13.44
N ASP A 207 9.81 7.54 13.44
CA ASP A 207 9.03 7.91 12.26
C ASP A 207 8.76 9.42 12.23
N GLN A 208 8.65 9.97 11.02
CA GLN A 208 8.35 11.39 10.78
C GLN A 208 6.84 11.65 10.75
N ASP A 209 6.01 10.61 10.70
CA ASP A 209 4.57 10.76 10.75
C ASP A 209 4.06 10.77 12.21
N PRO A 210 3.50 11.92 12.67
CA PRO A 210 2.97 12.01 14.01
C PRO A 210 1.77 11.07 14.25
N GLN A 211 1.02 10.67 13.22
CA GLN A 211 -0.08 9.71 13.39
C GLN A 211 0.45 8.30 13.71
N SER A 212 1.48 7.86 12.99
CA SER A 212 2.19 6.61 13.21
C SER A 212 2.86 6.59 14.59
N VAL A 213 3.60 7.65 14.95
CA VAL A 213 4.21 7.78 16.28
C VAL A 213 3.16 7.68 17.39
N GLY A 214 2.06 8.43 17.28
CA GLY A 214 0.98 8.41 18.27
C GLY A 214 0.32 7.03 18.39
N LEU A 215 0.16 6.32 17.27
CA LEU A 215 -0.39 4.96 17.24
C LEU A 215 0.56 3.97 17.92
N ILE A 216 1.86 4.03 17.63
CA ILE A 216 2.87 3.18 18.30
C ILE A 216 2.87 3.44 19.81
N SER A 217 2.91 4.71 20.25
CA SER A 217 2.89 5.07 21.67
C SER A 217 1.68 4.48 22.41
N ARG A 218 0.52 4.47 21.76
CA ARG A 218 -0.71 3.90 22.32
C ARG A 218 -0.66 2.37 22.35
N ASP A 219 -0.34 1.75 21.22
CA ASP A 219 -0.47 0.30 21.03
C ASP A 219 0.59 -0.47 21.84
N PHE A 220 1.78 0.11 22.02
CA PHE A 220 2.89 -0.52 22.73
C PHE A 220 3.15 0.06 24.14
N GLN A 221 2.15 0.77 24.70
CA GLN A 221 2.25 1.33 26.03
C GLN A 221 2.59 0.26 27.08
N GLY A 222 3.60 0.52 27.91
CA GLY A 222 4.03 -0.41 28.96
C GLY A 222 4.97 -1.52 28.49
N THR A 223 5.41 -1.48 27.23
CA THR A 223 6.47 -2.36 26.70
C THR A 223 7.82 -1.63 26.62
N ALA A 224 8.86 -2.30 26.10
CA ALA A 224 10.16 -1.70 25.83
C ALA A 224 10.21 -0.81 24.56
N VAL A 225 9.08 -0.63 23.87
CA VAL A 225 8.99 0.20 22.65
C VAL A 225 8.93 1.68 23.02
N GLU A 226 9.73 2.48 22.34
CA GLU A 226 9.75 3.94 22.45
C GLU A 226 9.51 4.56 21.07
N ALA A 227 8.36 5.21 20.89
CA ALA A 227 8.06 5.93 19.67
C ALA A 227 8.73 7.32 19.70
N ILE A 228 9.45 7.67 18.64
CA ILE A 228 10.17 8.94 18.52
C ILE A 228 9.77 9.61 17.21
N ASP A 229 9.41 10.89 17.31
CA ASP A 229 9.18 11.80 16.19
C ASP A 229 10.53 12.31 15.65
N GLY A 230 10.73 12.25 14.33
CA GLY A 230 12.03 12.36 13.65
C GLY A 230 12.12 13.35 12.50
#